data_AF-A0A354FEU0-F1
#
_entry.id   AF-A0A354FEU0-F1
#
_cell.length_a   1.000
_cell.length_b   1.000
_cell.length_c   1.000
_cell.angle_alpha   90.00
_cell.angle_beta   90.00
_cell.angle_gamma   90.00
#
_symmetry.space_group_name_H-M   'P 1'
#
loop_
_entity.id
_entity.type
_entity.pdbx_description
1 polymer ?
#
loop_
_entity_poly.entity_id
_entity_poly.type
_entity_poly.pdbx_seq_one_letter_code
_entity_poly.pdbx_strand_id
1 'polypeptide(L)'
;NVLPEGLWKHFLVSTYRVLTSLLLGLALAVPLGLYIGRNAKLDKWLSPQIYLLYPVPKIALLPVIFAIFNIGDLSKVILIVLIIFFQILIITRDAAKNIPDSTILSVLSL
;
A
#
# COMPACT_ATOMS: atom_id res chain seq x y z
N ASN A 1 -4.74 -33.17 23.03
CA ASN A 1 -4.41 -32.25 21.93
C ASN A 1 -5.17 -30.95 22.12
N VAL A 2 -4.48 -29.90 22.56
CA VAL A 2 -5.08 -28.61 23.02
C VAL A 2 -5.30 -27.62 21.86
N LEU A 3 -5.25 -28.08 20.60
CA LEU A 3 -5.41 -27.22 19.43
C LEU A 3 -6.84 -27.35 18.88
N PRO A 4 -7.58 -26.24 18.75
CA PRO A 4 -8.93 -26.27 18.18
C PRO A 4 -8.89 -26.77 16.73
N GLU A 5 -9.86 -27.60 16.37
CA GLU A 5 -9.97 -28.14 15.02
C GLU A 5 -10.05 -27.00 13.98
N GLY A 6 -9.27 -27.10 12.91
CA GLY A 6 -9.26 -26.09 11.84
C GLY A 6 -8.36 -24.87 12.07
N LEU A 7 -7.62 -24.78 13.19
CA LEU A 7 -6.66 -23.69 13.44
C LEU A 7 -5.70 -23.47 12.27
N TRP A 8 -5.15 -24.57 11.72
CA TRP A 8 -4.22 -24.51 10.60
C TRP A 8 -4.84 -23.92 9.32
N LYS A 9 -6.12 -24.23 9.06
CA LYS A 9 -6.86 -23.69 7.92
C LYS A 9 -7.08 -22.18 8.10
N HIS A 10 -7.53 -21.75 9.27
CA HIS A 10 -7.74 -20.32 9.56
C HIS A 10 -6.44 -19.52 9.48
N PHE A 11 -5.34 -20.09 9.98
CA PHE A 11 -4.02 -19.49 9.87
C PHE A 11 -3.60 -19.31 8.40
N LEU A 12 -3.69 -20.36 7.59
CA LEU A 12 -3.33 -20.31 6.17
C LEU A 12 -4.16 -19.28 5.39
N VAL A 13 -5.47 -19.22 5.62
CA VAL A 13 -6.36 -18.24 4.96
C VAL A 13 -5.98 -16.81 5.36
N SER A 14 -5.71 -16.56 6.64
CA SER A 14 -5.28 -15.25 7.11
C SER A 14 -3.93 -14.83 6.50
N THR A 15 -2.97 -15.74 6.48
CA THR A 15 -1.65 -15.52 5.88
C THR A 15 -1.74 -15.24 4.38
N TYR A 16 -2.52 -16.04 3.64
CA TYR A 16 -2.77 -15.82 2.21
C TYR A 16 -3.33 -14.42 1.96
N ARG A 17 -4.33 -14.01 2.76
CA ARG A 17 -4.94 -12.67 2.64
C ARG A 17 -3.93 -11.55 2.89
N VAL A 18 -3.09 -11.66 3.91
CA VAL A 18 -2.06 -10.65 4.21
C VAL A 18 -1.02 -10.58 3.09
N LEU A 19 -0.51 -11.72 2.62
CA LEU A 19 0.50 -11.78 1.57
C LEU A 19 -0.02 -11.23 0.25
N THR A 20 -1.22 -11.62 -0.18
CA THR A 20 -1.84 -11.11 -1.41
C THR A 20 -2.06 -9.60 -1.33
N SER A 21 -2.58 -9.10 -0.21
CA SER A 21 -2.78 -7.67 0.01
C SER A 21 -1.45 -6.91 -0.03
N LEU A 22 -0.40 -7.45 0.60
CA LEU A 22 0.92 -6.84 0.61
C LEU A 22 1.52 -6.76 -0.79
N LEU A 23 1.46 -7.85 -1.56
CA LEU A 23 1.98 -7.89 -2.93
C LEU A 23 1.25 -6.90 -3.83
N LEU A 24 -0.08 -6.84 -3.76
CA LEU A 24 -0.87 -5.88 -4.51
C LEU A 24 -0.58 -4.43 -4.09
N GLY A 25 -0.50 -4.18 -2.77
CA GLY A 25 -0.16 -2.88 -2.22
C GLY A 25 1.21 -2.39 -2.68
N LEU A 26 2.23 -3.25 -2.61
CA LEU A 26 3.58 -2.95 -3.10
C LEU A 26 3.59 -2.71 -4.61
N ALA A 27 2.96 -3.59 -5.39
CA ALA A 27 2.93 -3.49 -6.84
C ALA A 27 2.30 -2.18 -7.34
N LEU A 28 1.37 -1.60 -6.59
CA LEU A 28 0.72 -0.33 -6.94
C LEU A 28 1.44 0.89 -6.31
N ALA A 29 1.72 0.83 -5.01
CA ALA A 29 2.25 1.97 -4.27
C ALA A 29 3.72 2.26 -4.58
N VAL A 30 4.54 1.22 -4.82
CA VAL A 30 5.97 1.42 -5.07
C VAL A 30 6.21 2.14 -6.40
N PRO A 31 5.68 1.69 -7.56
CA PRO A 31 5.90 2.39 -8.82
C PRO A 31 5.37 3.84 -8.78
N LEU A 32 4.19 4.02 -8.18
CA LEU A 32 3.59 5.34 -8.06
C LEU A 32 4.41 6.25 -7.13
N GLY A 33 4.90 5.73 -6.00
CA GLY A 33 5.74 6.44 -5.06
C GLY A 33 7.07 6.88 -5.68
N LEU A 34 7.73 5.96 -6.40
CA LEU A 34 8.94 6.26 -7.16
C LEU A 34 8.70 7.37 -8.19
N TYR A 35 7.60 7.28 -8.94
CA TYR A 35 7.23 8.25 -9.97
C TYR A 35 6.96 9.65 -9.39
N ILE A 36 6.20 9.72 -8.29
CA ILE A 36 5.90 10.98 -7.60
C ILE A 36 7.18 11.57 -7.00
N GLY A 37 7.99 10.76 -6.31
CA GLY A 37 9.19 11.23 -5.61
C GLY A 37 10.28 11.80 -6.54
N ARG A 38 10.33 11.35 -7.79
CA ARG A 38 11.24 11.88 -8.82
C ARG A 38 10.70 13.08 -9.59
N ASN A 39 9.40 13.39 -9.50
CA ASN A 39 8.79 14.51 -10.21
C ASN A 39 8.37 15.62 -9.24
N ALA A 40 9.20 16.66 -9.10
CA ALA A 40 8.99 17.75 -8.17
C ALA A 40 7.65 18.50 -8.33
N LYS A 41 7.13 18.62 -9.58
CA LYS A 41 5.82 19.26 -9.83
C LYS A 41 4.68 18.39 -9.33
N LEU A 42 4.76 17.08 -9.61
CA LEU A 42 3.75 16.12 -9.19
C LEU A 42 3.75 15.92 -7.68
N ASP A 43 4.93 15.84 -7.06
CA ASP A 43 5.08 15.79 -5.60
C ASP A 43 4.45 17.02 -4.92
N LYS A 44 4.73 18.23 -5.44
CA LYS A 44 4.14 19.46 -4.91
C LYS A 44 2.61 19.48 -5.03
N TRP A 45 2.07 18.97 -6.13
CA TRP A 45 0.63 18.96 -6.36
C TRP A 45 -0.09 17.85 -5.62
N LEU A 46 0.49 16.66 -5.45
CA LEU A 46 -0.16 15.50 -4.80
C LEU A 46 0.11 15.38 -3.30
N SER A 47 1.19 15.98 -2.79
CA SER A 47 1.52 15.94 -1.37
C SER A 47 0.35 16.35 -0.48
N PRO A 48 -0.35 17.48 -0.69
CA PRO A 48 -1.47 17.88 0.15
C PRO A 48 -2.59 16.81 0.24
N GLN A 49 -2.92 16.18 -0.88
CA GLN A 49 -3.98 15.18 -1.00
C GLN A 49 -3.56 13.89 -0.30
N ILE A 50 -2.32 13.45 -0.50
CA ILE A 50 -1.76 12.28 0.17
C ILE A 50 -1.77 12.49 1.69
N TYR A 51 -1.31 13.65 2.17
CA TYR A 51 -1.32 13.97 3.60
C TYR A 51 -2.71 14.15 4.18
N LEU A 52 -3.70 14.58 3.39
CA LEU A 52 -5.09 14.72 3.83
C LEU A 52 -5.82 13.37 3.92
N LEU A 53 -5.52 12.46 2.99
CA LEU A 53 -6.11 11.11 2.96
C LEU A 53 -5.40 10.15 3.93
N TYR A 54 -4.12 10.38 4.23
CA TYR A 54 -3.34 9.55 5.15
C TYR A 54 -3.91 9.42 6.57
N PRO A 55 -4.45 10.44 7.26
CA PRO A 55 -5.05 10.29 8.59
C PRO A 55 -6.44 9.69 8.58
N VAL A 56 -7.08 9.53 7.41
CA VAL A 56 -8.45 9.01 7.33
C VAL A 56 -8.47 7.56 7.85
N PRO A 57 -9.34 7.22 8.81
CA PRO A 57 -9.46 5.87 9.31
C PRO A 57 -10.08 4.98 8.22
N LYS A 58 -9.25 4.19 7.54
CA LYS A 58 -9.69 3.33 6.42
C LYS A 58 -10.70 2.27 6.88
N ILE A 59 -10.65 1.87 8.15
CA ILE A 59 -11.63 0.97 8.75
C ILE A 59 -13.05 1.54 8.70
N ALA A 60 -13.22 2.87 8.68
CA ALA A 60 -14.54 3.51 8.51
C ALA A 60 -15.14 3.27 7.12
N LEU A 61 -14.33 2.89 6.13
CA LEU A 61 -14.78 2.54 4.77
C LEU A 61 -15.28 1.09 4.66
N LEU A 62 -15.14 0.27 5.72
CA LEU A 62 -15.55 -1.13 5.71
C LEU A 62 -17.00 -1.33 5.22
N PRO A 63 -18.01 -0.56 5.68
CA PRO A 63 -19.39 -0.75 5.22
C PRO A 63 -19.55 -0.48 3.72
N VAL A 64 -18.86 0.55 3.21
CA VAL A 64 -18.88 0.91 1.78
C VAL A 64 -18.25 -0.18 0.94
N ILE A 65 -17.11 -0.71 1.38
CA ILE A 65 -16.43 -1.81 0.69
C ILE A 65 -17.31 -3.06 0.68
N PHE A 66 -17.97 -3.38 1.80
CA PHE A 66 -18.89 -4.50 1.87
C PHE A 66 -20.12 -4.33 0.98
N ALA A 67 -20.65 -3.11 0.85
CA ALA A 67 -21.78 -2.84 -0.04
C ALA A 67 -21.41 -3.06 -1.53
N ILE A 68 -20.18 -2.74 -1.93
CA ILE A 68 -19.74 -2.84 -3.33
C ILE A 68 -19.24 -4.24 -3.67
N PHE A 69 -18.43 -4.84 -2.80
CA PHE A 69 -17.69 -6.08 -3.06
C PHE A 69 -18.28 -7.32 -2.36
N ASN A 70 -19.44 -7.16 -1.69
CA ASN A 70 -20.06 -8.15 -0.81
C ASN A 70 -19.21 -8.52 0.40
N ILE A 71 -19.76 -9.32 1.31
CA ILE A 71 -19.02 -9.81 2.48
C ILE A 71 -18.19 -11.02 2.04
N GLY A 72 -16.86 -10.91 2.16
CA GLY A 72 -15.95 -11.96 1.72
C GLY A 72 -14.49 -11.67 2.03
N ASP A 73 -13.58 -12.50 1.51
CA ASP A 73 -12.13 -12.27 1.64
C ASP A 73 -11.62 -11.17 0.73
N LEU A 74 -12.20 -11.01 -0.47
CA LEU A 74 -11.86 -9.93 -1.39
C LEU A 74 -12.01 -8.55 -0.73
N SER A 75 -13.11 -8.32 -0.04
CA SER A 75 -13.38 -7.05 0.66
C SER A 75 -12.37 -6.77 1.77
N LYS A 76 -11.89 -7.81 2.46
CA LYS A 76 -10.84 -7.69 3.47
C LYS A 76 -9.48 -7.42 2.82
N VAL A 77 -9.17 -8.07 1.69
CA VAL A 77 -7.95 -7.80 0.90
C VAL A 77 -7.94 -6.34 0.45
N ILE A 78 -9.02 -5.85 -0.16
CA ILE A 78 -9.15 -4.47 -0.64
C ILE A 78 -8.93 -3.48 0.51
N LEU A 79 -9.55 -3.72 1.67
CA LEU A 79 -9.35 -2.87 2.84
C LEU A 79 -7.88 -2.84 3.28
N ILE A 80 -7.23 -3.99 3.38
CA ILE A 80 -5.82 -4.08 3.80
C ILE A 80 -4.93 -3.34 2.78
N VAL A 81 -5.17 -3.53 1.47
CA VAL A 81 -4.48 -2.81 0.40
C VAL A 81 -4.64 -1.30 0.60
N LEU A 82 -5.86 -0.79 0.82
CA LEU A 82 -6.09 0.65 1.05
C LEU A 82 -5.37 1.17 2.31
N ILE A 83 -5.28 0.37 3.36
CA ILE A 83 -4.57 0.73 4.59
C ILE A 83 -3.07 0.90 4.30
N ILE A 84 -2.44 -0.10 3.68
CA ILE A 84 -0.98 -0.11 3.49
C ILE A 84 -0.53 0.73 2.30
N PHE A 85 -1.42 0.97 1.32
CA PHE A 85 -1.08 1.68 0.08
C PHE A 85 -0.48 3.06 0.37
N PHE A 86 -1.18 3.91 1.15
CA PHE A 86 -0.68 5.25 1.46
C PHE A 86 0.59 5.22 2.31
N GLN A 87 0.72 4.26 3.23
CA GLN A 87 1.92 4.09 4.05
C GLN A 87 3.15 3.81 3.17
N ILE A 88 3.04 2.82 2.27
CA ILE A 88 4.10 2.43 1.36
C ILE A 88 4.38 3.58 0.37
N LEU A 89 3.33 4.18 -0.19
CA LEU A 89 3.44 5.28 -1.15
C LEU A 89 4.28 6.44 -0.61
N ILE A 90 3.98 6.89 0.62
CA ILE A 90 4.69 8.01 1.27
C ILE A 90 6.15 7.64 1.50
N ILE A 91 6.41 6.46 2.09
CA ILE A 91 7.78 6.00 2.38
C ILE A 91 8.59 5.89 1.08
N THR A 92 8.03 5.26 0.04
CA THR A 92 8.71 5.10 -1.25
C THR A 92 8.94 6.44 -1.94
N ARG A 93 7.97 7.34 -1.92
CA ARG A 93 8.10 8.70 -2.45
C ARG A 93 9.22 9.47 -1.76
N ASP A 94 9.25 9.45 -0.43
CA ASP A 94 10.23 10.19 0.34
C ASP A 94 11.64 9.61 0.14
N ALA A 95 11.77 8.28 0.13
CA ALA A 95 13.02 7.61 -0.22
C ALA A 95 13.47 8.01 -1.64
N ALA A 96 12.56 7.92 -2.61
CA ALA A 96 12.79 8.34 -3.98
C ALA A 96 12.91 9.84 -4.15
N LYS A 97 12.70 10.70 -3.16
CA LYS A 97 12.98 12.13 -3.27
C LYS A 97 14.38 12.46 -2.77
N ASN A 98 14.85 11.70 -1.78
CA ASN A 98 16.13 11.89 -1.11
C ASN A 98 17.35 11.32 -1.85
N ILE A 99 17.16 10.56 -2.95
CA ILE A 99 18.28 10.06 -3.77
C ILE A 99 18.93 11.24 -4.51
N PRO A 100 20.25 11.53 -4.32
CA PRO A 100 20.93 12.62 -5.01
C PRO A 100 20.94 12.46 -6.54
N ASP A 101 20.84 13.58 -7.26
CA ASP A 101 20.89 13.57 -8.73
C ASP A 101 22.23 13.05 -9.26
N SER A 102 23.33 13.26 -8.52
CA SER A 102 24.65 12.74 -8.87
C SER A 102 24.66 11.21 -8.98
N THR A 103 23.94 10.50 -8.12
CA THR A 103 23.84 9.03 -8.18
C THR A 103 23.12 8.56 -9.44
N ILE A 104 22.10 9.29 -9.89
CA ILE A 104 21.38 8.98 -11.13
C ILE A 104 22.32 9.23 -12.33
N LEU A 105 23.00 10.38 -12.34
CA LEU A 105 23.93 10.74 -13.40
C LEU A 105 25.07 9.74 -13.52
N SER A 106 25.63 9.27 -12.39
CA SER A 106 26.64 8.22 -12.37
C SER A 106 26.18 6.93 -13.05
N VAL A 107 24.94 6.49 -12.79
CA VAL A 107 24.38 5.28 -13.42
C VAL A 107 24.14 5.47 -14.91
N LEU A 108 23.76 6.67 -15.36
CA LEU A 108 23.55 6.97 -16.78
C LEU A 108 24.85 7.20 -17.57
N SER A 109 25.95 7.50 -16.88
CA SER A 109 27.28 7.68 -17.49
C SER A 109 28.10 6.40 -17.65
N LEU A 110 27.60 5.27 -17.11
CA LEU A 110 28.17 3.93 -17.28
C LEU A 110 27.74 3.32 -18.62
#